data_AF-A0A7J7LT40-F1
#
_entry.id   AF-A0A7J7LT40-F1
#
_cell.length_a   1.000
_cell.length_b   1.000
_cell.length_c   1.000
_cell.angle_alpha   90.00
_cell.angle_beta   90.00
_cell.angle_gamma   90.00
#
_symmetry.space_group_name_H-M   'P 1'
#
loop_
_entity.id
_entity.type
_entity.pdbx_description
1 polymer ?
#
loop_
_entity_poly.entity_id
_entity_poly.type
_entity_poly.pdbx_seq_one_letter_code
_entity_poly.pdbx_strand_id
1 'polypeptide(L)'
;RKFPIFSNQLFTTTGKKYDTTKVLSPHYDINIAAYDNYGKLYLSPLFALSIGSGFARFTATLTHVALFHGGDILKQSKIAMKSAKLDIHARLMKKYKDVTQ
;
A
#
# COMPACT_ATOMS: atom_id res chain seq x y z
N ARG A 1 -13.84 6.62 -29.78
CA ARG A 1 -13.95 5.60 -28.70
C ARG A 1 -14.80 6.20 -27.60
N LYS A 2 -15.89 5.54 -27.17
CA LYS A 2 -16.78 6.06 -26.12
C LYS A 2 -16.72 5.08 -24.94
N PHE A 3 -16.04 5.47 -23.87
CA PHE A 3 -16.08 4.78 -22.60
C PHE A 3 -17.02 5.56 -21.67
N PRO A 4 -17.77 4.91 -20.77
CA PRO A 4 -18.53 5.63 -19.76
C PRO A 4 -17.58 6.49 -18.92
N ILE A 5 -17.93 7.75 -18.68
CA ILE A 5 -17.11 8.71 -17.92
C ILE A 5 -16.95 8.22 -16.47
N PHE A 6 -18.02 7.65 -15.92
CA PHE A 6 -18.08 7.09 -14.57
C PHE A 6 -18.40 5.59 -14.66
N SER A 7 -17.41 4.75 -14.36
CA SER A 7 -17.61 3.31 -14.16
C SER A 7 -16.41 2.70 -13.45
N ASN A 8 -16.67 1.76 -12.53
CA ASN A 8 -15.64 0.95 -11.89
C ASN A 8 -15.30 -0.33 -12.70
N GLN A 9 -15.90 -0.50 -13.88
CA GLN A 9 -15.67 -1.66 -14.72
C GLN A 9 -14.44 -1.48 -15.61
N LEU A 10 -13.88 -2.60 -16.04
CA LEU A 10 -12.81 -2.67 -17.02
C LEU A 10 -13.39 -2.76 -18.42
N PHE A 11 -12.70 -2.17 -19.40
CA PHE A 11 -13.14 -2.13 -20.79
C PHE A 11 -12.07 -2.65 -21.76
N THR A 12 -12.52 -3.27 -22.83
CA THR A 12 -11.69 -3.58 -24.02
C THR A 12 -11.51 -2.33 -24.88
N THR A 13 -10.61 -2.36 -25.86
CA THR A 13 -10.39 -1.26 -26.84
C THR A 13 -11.67 -0.78 -27.54
N THR A 14 -12.67 -1.67 -27.65
CA THR A 14 -13.97 -1.42 -28.31
C THR A 14 -15.03 -0.83 -27.37
N GLY A 15 -14.74 -0.69 -26.07
CA GLY A 15 -15.69 -0.17 -25.08
C GLY A 15 -16.63 -1.21 -24.48
N LYS A 16 -16.48 -2.50 -24.82
CA LYS A 16 -17.17 -3.61 -24.15
C LYS A 16 -16.51 -3.93 -22.81
N LYS A 17 -17.30 -4.41 -21.85
CA LYS A 17 -16.81 -4.89 -20.55
C LYS A 17 -15.71 -5.95 -20.76
N TYR A 18 -14.59 -5.78 -20.06
CA TYR A 18 -13.45 -6.67 -20.10
C TYR A 18 -13.71 -7.88 -19.20
N ASP A 19 -13.47 -9.08 -19.72
CA ASP A 19 -13.59 -10.32 -18.96
C ASP A 19 -12.21 -10.75 -18.46
N THR A 20 -11.98 -10.62 -17.16
CA THR A 20 -10.70 -10.95 -16.53
C THR A 20 -10.45 -12.45 -16.46
N THR A 21 -11.49 -13.28 -16.51
CA THR A 21 -11.34 -14.75 -16.46
C THR A 21 -10.67 -15.30 -17.71
N LYS A 22 -10.72 -14.55 -18.83
CA LYS A 22 -10.08 -14.94 -20.10
C LYS A 22 -8.57 -14.76 -20.11
N VAL A 23 -8.04 -13.91 -19.24
CA VAL A 23 -6.60 -13.60 -19.16
C VAL A 23 -5.94 -14.15 -17.90
N LEU A 24 -6.73 -14.73 -17.00
CA LEU A 24 -6.26 -15.33 -15.76
C LEU A 24 -6.32 -16.85 -15.86
N SER A 25 -5.24 -17.50 -15.44
CA SER A 25 -5.18 -18.95 -15.24
C SER A 25 -6.01 -19.35 -14.00
N PRO A 26 -6.37 -20.64 -13.82
CA PRO A 26 -7.09 -21.12 -12.63
C PRO A 26 -6.39 -20.82 -11.30
N HIS A 27 -5.07 -20.62 -11.34
CA HIS A 27 -4.26 -20.21 -10.18
C HIS A 27 -4.17 -18.69 -9.98
N TYR A 28 -4.97 -17.90 -10.71
CA TYR A 28 -4.95 -16.43 -10.72
C TYR A 28 -3.65 -15.80 -11.24
N ASP A 29 -2.81 -16.59 -11.92
CA ASP A 29 -1.67 -16.07 -12.67
C ASP A 29 -2.10 -15.46 -14.00
N ILE A 30 -1.33 -14.50 -14.51
CA ILE A 30 -1.59 -13.88 -15.81
C ILE A 30 -1.15 -14.84 -16.92
N ASN A 31 -2.09 -15.23 -17.78
CA ASN A 31 -1.79 -15.96 -19.01
C ASN A 31 -1.40 -14.97 -20.11
N ILE A 32 -0.10 -14.83 -20.34
CA ILE A 32 0.48 -13.86 -21.30
C ILE A 32 -0.05 -14.10 -22.72
N ALA A 33 -0.12 -15.37 -23.15
CA ALA A 33 -0.62 -15.70 -24.50
C ALA A 33 -2.10 -15.32 -24.68
N ALA A 34 -2.93 -15.54 -23.65
CA ALA A 34 -4.33 -15.13 -23.68
C ALA A 34 -4.49 -13.60 -23.59
N TYR A 35 -3.63 -12.93 -22.83
CA TYR A 35 -3.60 -11.46 -22.72
C TYR A 35 -3.25 -10.79 -24.05
N ASP A 36 -2.21 -11.28 -24.75
CA ASP A 36 -1.81 -10.70 -26.03
C ASP A 36 -2.89 -10.88 -27.12
N ASN A 37 -3.61 -12.00 -27.09
CA ASN A 37 -4.74 -12.23 -28.00
C ASN A 37 -6.00 -11.42 -27.64
N TYR A 38 -6.35 -11.32 -26.36
CA TYR A 38 -7.55 -10.63 -25.90
C TYR A 38 -7.39 -9.11 -25.86
N GLY A 39 -6.14 -8.65 -25.71
CA GLY A 39 -5.74 -7.25 -25.78
C GLY A 39 -5.71 -6.53 -24.43
N LYS A 40 -5.20 -5.30 -24.48
CA LYS A 40 -4.98 -4.44 -23.30
C LYS A 40 -6.31 -4.09 -22.62
N LEU A 41 -6.28 -4.05 -21.29
CA LEU A 41 -7.36 -3.56 -20.45
C LEU A 41 -7.36 -2.03 -20.37
N TYR A 42 -8.55 -1.43 -20.33
CA TYR A 42 -8.75 0.01 -20.19
C TYR A 42 -9.65 0.33 -19.01
N LEU A 43 -9.35 1.44 -18.35
CA LEU A 43 -10.06 1.97 -17.19
C LEU A 43 -10.87 3.20 -17.60
N SER A 44 -11.96 3.50 -16.89
CA SER A 44 -12.66 4.76 -17.08
C SER A 44 -11.80 5.94 -16.55
N PRO A 45 -11.94 7.15 -17.13
CA PRO A 45 -11.15 8.31 -16.70
C PRO A 45 -11.34 8.67 -15.22
N LEU A 46 -12.58 8.66 -14.72
CA LEU A 46 -12.84 8.97 -13.32
C LEU A 46 -12.33 7.89 -12.37
N PHE A 47 -12.35 6.62 -12.78
CA PHE A 47 -11.79 5.56 -11.96
C PHE A 47 -10.26 5.68 -11.86
N ALA A 48 -9.58 5.95 -12.98
CA ALA A 48 -8.15 6.23 -12.99
C ALA A 48 -7.77 7.45 -12.13
N LEU A 49 -8.55 8.54 -12.22
CA LEU A 49 -8.36 9.74 -11.39
C LEU A 49 -8.60 9.46 -9.91
N SER A 50 -9.60 8.65 -9.57
CA SER A 50 -9.88 8.28 -8.18
C SER A 50 -8.71 7.50 -7.55
N ILE A 51 -8.17 6.52 -8.29
CA ILE A 51 -6.97 5.78 -7.86
C ILE A 51 -5.78 6.74 -7.69
N GLY A 52 -5.52 7.59 -8.69
CA GLY A 52 -4.43 8.57 -8.63
C GLY A 52 -4.56 9.56 -7.47
N SER A 53 -5.76 10.05 -7.20
CA SER A 53 -6.07 10.93 -6.07
C SER A 53 -5.86 10.23 -4.72
N GLY A 54 -6.22 8.95 -4.61
CA GLY A 54 -5.95 8.14 -3.42
C GLY A 54 -4.46 8.03 -3.12
N PHE A 55 -3.64 7.71 -4.12
CA PHE A 55 -2.18 7.68 -3.98
C PHE A 55 -1.63 9.05 -3.61
N ALA A 56 -2.07 10.11 -4.30
CA ALA A 56 -1.63 11.48 -4.03
C ALA A 56 -1.90 11.89 -2.57
N ARG A 57 -3.10 11.58 -2.05
CA ARG A 57 -3.46 11.83 -0.66
C ARG A 57 -2.56 11.08 0.31
N PHE A 58 -2.35 9.79 0.08
CA PHE A 58 -1.51 8.96 0.94
C PHE A 58 -0.07 9.48 0.98
N THR A 59 0.51 9.77 -0.20
CA THR A 59 1.85 10.34 -0.29
C THR A 59 1.93 11.73 0.34
N ALA A 60 0.91 12.58 0.15
CA ALA A 60 0.89 13.90 0.76
C ALA A 60 0.91 13.83 2.29
N THR A 61 0.15 12.91 2.88
CA THR A 61 0.18 12.67 4.33
C THR A 61 1.55 12.21 4.80
N LEU A 62 2.18 11.25 4.10
CA LEU A 62 3.53 10.79 4.43
C LEU A 62 4.56 11.92 4.33
N THR A 63 4.54 12.69 3.24
CA THR A 63 5.43 13.84 3.04
C THR A 63 5.21 14.91 4.10
N HIS A 64 3.96 15.21 4.46
CA HIS A 64 3.63 16.16 5.51
C HIS A 64 4.20 15.71 6.86
N VAL A 65 3.95 14.47 7.28
CA VAL A 65 4.49 13.95 8.53
C VAL A 65 6.02 13.91 8.52
N ALA A 66 6.64 13.50 7.41
CA ALA A 66 8.09 13.44 7.29
C ALA A 66 8.74 14.82 7.38
N LEU A 67 8.16 15.86 6.75
CA LEU A 67 8.74 17.22 6.77
C LEU A 67 8.50 17.95 8.09
N PHE A 68 7.28 17.88 8.64
CA PHE A 68 6.92 18.66 9.84
C PHE A 68 7.23 17.95 11.14
N HIS A 69 7.21 16.61 11.16
CA HIS A 69 7.41 15.82 12.38
C HIS A 69 8.56 14.82 12.28
N GLY A 70 9.21 14.69 11.10
CA GLY A 70 10.27 13.70 10.90
C GLY A 70 11.47 13.88 11.84
N GLY A 71 11.84 15.13 12.16
CA GLY A 71 12.92 15.42 13.10
C GLY A 71 12.63 14.89 14.51
N ASP A 72 11.43 15.16 15.02
CA ASP A 72 10.98 14.71 16.34
C ASP A 72 10.79 13.20 16.38
N ILE A 73 10.21 12.62 15.33
CA ILE A 73 10.06 11.17 15.17
C ILE A 73 11.45 10.51 15.20
N LEU A 74 12.42 10.98 14.43
CA LEU A 74 13.77 10.41 14.43
C LEU A 74 14.47 10.55 15.78
N LYS A 75 14.32 11.70 16.45
CA LYS A 75 14.87 11.91 17.79
C LYS A 75 14.24 10.95 18.79
N GLN A 76 12.91 10.82 18.79
CA GLN A 76 12.18 9.93 19.68
C GLN A 76 12.46 8.47 19.37
N SER A 77 12.56 8.07 18.10
CA SER A 77 12.94 6.71 17.69
C SER A 77 14.37 6.37 18.14
N LYS A 78 15.33 7.30 18.00
CA LYS A 78 16.70 7.14 18.52
C LYS A 78 16.71 7.03 20.05
N ILE A 79 15.90 7.84 20.73
CA ILE A 79 15.76 7.76 22.19
C ILE A 79 15.15 6.41 22.56
N ALA A 80 14.03 5.98 21.99
CA ALA A 80 13.41 4.70 22.28
C ALA A 80 14.36 3.51 22.02
N MET A 81 15.11 3.55 20.92
CA MET A 81 16.12 2.53 20.62
C MET A 81 17.28 2.51 21.65
N LYS A 82 17.69 3.68 22.16
CA LYS A 82 18.70 3.78 23.22
C LYS A 82 18.14 3.55 24.63
N SER A 83 16.89 3.90 24.88
CA SER A 83 16.13 3.78 26.12
C SER A 83 15.45 2.42 26.27
N ALA A 84 15.57 1.53 25.28
CA ALA A 84 15.54 0.09 25.50
C ALA A 84 16.59 -0.37 26.54
N LYS A 85 17.52 0.52 26.91
CA LYS A 85 18.29 0.43 28.14
C LYS A 85 17.33 0.52 29.33
N LEU A 86 17.06 -0.66 29.93
CA LEU A 86 16.34 -0.90 31.18
C LEU A 86 16.31 0.34 32.08
N ASP A 87 15.11 0.74 32.50
CA ASP A 87 14.94 1.82 33.47
C ASP A 87 15.78 1.53 34.74
N ILE A 88 16.00 2.54 35.57
CA ILE A 88 16.86 2.39 36.76
C ILE A 88 16.35 1.27 37.68
N HIS A 89 15.02 1.10 37.75
CA HIS A 89 14.38 0.08 38.58
C HIS A 89 14.66 -1.33 38.04
N ALA A 90 14.38 -1.60 36.76
CA ALA A 90 14.65 -2.85 36.07
C ALA A 90 16.16 -3.16 35.99
N ARG A 91 17.01 -2.13 35.89
CA ARG A 91 18.47 -2.26 35.99
C ARG A 91 18.92 -2.71 37.38
N LEU A 92 18.30 -2.19 38.44
CA LEU A 92 18.55 -2.62 39.83
C LEU A 92 17.99 -4.02 40.09
N MET A 93 16.79 -4.32 39.55
CA MET A 93 16.15 -5.63 39.66
C MET A 93 16.94 -6.73 38.96
N LYS A 94 17.76 -6.42 37.93
CA LYS A 94 18.66 -7.38 37.27
C LYS A 94 19.70 -8.02 38.22
N LYS A 95 19.97 -7.41 39.38
CA LYS A 95 20.86 -7.98 40.40
C LYS A 95 20.18 -9.12 41.19
N TYR A 96 18.86 -9.15 41.20
CA TYR A 96 18.06 -10.15 41.91
C TYR A 96 17.72 -11.30 40.96
N LYS A 97 17.72 -12.52 41.48
CA LYS A 97 17.36 -13.72 40.72
C LYS A 97 15.85 -13.68 40.48
N ASP A 98 15.43 -13.86 39.23
CA ASP A 98 14.01 -13.86 38.88
C ASP A 98 13.29 -14.97 39.67
N VAL A 99 12.19 -14.60 40.31
CA VAL A 99 11.36 -15.53 41.06
C VAL A 99 10.39 -16.18 40.08
N THR A 100 10.51 -17.48 39.89
CA THR A 100 9.52 -18.28 39.16
C THR A 100 8.18 -18.19 39.88
N GLN A 101 7.12 -17.82 39.15
CA GLN A 101 5.75 -17.85 39.66
C GLN A 101 5.23 -19.28 39.78
#